data_AF-A0A2V9IDF9-F1
#
_entry.id   AF-A0A2V9IDF9-F1
#
_cell.length_a   1.000
_cell.length_b   1.000
_cell.length_c   1.000
_cell.angle_alpha   90.00
_cell.angle_beta   90.00
_cell.angle_gamma   90.00
#
_symmetry.space_group_name_H-M   'P 1'
#
loop_
_entity.id
_entity.type
_entity.pdbx_description
1 polymer ?
#
loop_
_entity_poly.entity_id
_entity_poly.type
_entity_poly.pdbx_seq_one_letter_code
_entity_poly.pdbx_strand_id
1 'polypeptide(L)'
;MLAFRTLSLPCLQAQLDMVVFERHPPQARSREELNAVLDIVQTTDARKIVSLCTAFRKQFPTSEFLGQLYRMEMHAYGTLNDAHKMIEAGQKALELNSHDVDALLTLANTIPNGAHNLSAESTALLDRAEGYARQALEEIDGLKATRGVPLDKWRKLTARMRSSAQEALGFIAFKRGRYADSVAELEKSIRFNPEASGAVFFRLGVAYLYDGKPLKAQVALERSSQLGPELIRTKAQEQLAKLEKQRSPSK
;
A
#
# COMPACT_ATOMS: atom_id res chain seq x y z
N MET A 1 -4.77 -20.96 -2.13
CA MET A 1 -5.06 -19.63 -2.70
C MET A 1 -5.99 -18.91 -1.73
N LEU A 2 -5.49 -17.92 -0.99
CA LEU A 2 -6.28 -17.20 0.03
C LEU A 2 -5.89 -15.73 0.01
N ALA A 3 -6.89 -14.89 -0.22
CA ALA A 3 -6.78 -13.45 -0.34
C ALA A 3 -6.15 -12.84 0.92
N PHE A 4 -5.05 -12.11 0.73
CA PHE A 4 -4.60 -11.13 1.70
C PHE A 4 -5.73 -10.13 1.88
N ARG A 5 -6.41 -10.14 3.04
CA ARG A 5 -7.18 -8.98 3.46
C ARG A 5 -6.21 -7.80 3.44
N THR A 6 -6.35 -6.94 2.44
CA THR A 6 -5.75 -5.62 2.45
C THR A 6 -6.30 -4.95 3.71
N LEU A 7 -5.46 -4.81 4.72
CA LEU A 7 -5.67 -3.83 5.77
C LEU A 7 -5.59 -2.49 5.03
N SER A 8 -6.70 -2.03 4.46
CA SER A 8 -6.82 -0.63 4.06
C SER A 8 -6.52 0.16 5.32
N LEU A 9 -5.46 0.97 5.29
CA LEU A 9 -5.10 1.88 6.36
C LEU A 9 -6.08 3.05 6.25
N PRO A 10 -7.23 3.04 6.96
CA PRO A 10 -8.26 4.08 6.76
C PRO A 10 -7.71 5.44 7.23
N CYS A 11 -6.70 5.40 8.10
CA CYS A 11 -6.01 6.55 8.66
C CYS A 11 -5.03 7.21 7.67
N LEU A 12 -4.47 6.47 6.69
CA LEU A 12 -3.55 7.05 5.71
C LEU A 12 -4.33 7.74 4.58
N GLN A 13 -5.41 7.11 4.13
CA GLN A 13 -6.30 7.67 3.09
C GLN A 13 -6.92 9.01 3.53
N ALA A 14 -7.47 9.09 4.75
CA ALA A 14 -8.02 10.34 5.28
C ALA A 14 -6.99 11.47 5.49
N GLN A 15 -5.70 11.14 5.62
CA GLN A 15 -4.62 12.14 5.74
C GLN A 15 -4.12 12.63 4.38
N LEU A 16 -4.21 11.79 3.34
CA LEU A 16 -3.92 12.16 1.97
C LEU A 16 -4.93 13.17 1.43
N ASP A 17 -6.20 13.08 1.84
CA ASP A 17 -7.26 14.00 1.42
C ASP A 17 -7.05 15.47 1.90
N MET A 18 -6.21 15.70 2.92
CA MET A 18 -5.93 17.06 3.43
C MET A 18 -4.77 17.77 2.72
N VAL A 19 -4.10 17.11 1.78
CA VAL A 19 -2.95 17.67 1.07
C VAL A 19 -3.21 17.62 -0.43
N VAL A 20 -3.25 18.77 -1.08
CA VAL A 20 -3.24 18.85 -2.54
C VAL A 20 -1.84 18.49 -3.02
N PHE A 21 -1.67 17.26 -3.49
CA PHE A 21 -0.43 16.78 -4.12
C PHE A 21 -0.36 17.11 -5.61
N GLU A 22 -1.48 17.50 -6.21
CA GLU A 22 -1.59 17.69 -7.66
C GLU A 22 -1.03 19.05 -8.07
N ARG A 23 -0.08 19.03 -9.02
CA ARG A 23 0.54 20.24 -9.59
C ARG A 23 -0.47 21.10 -10.37
N HIS A 24 -1.53 20.48 -10.89
CA HIS A 24 -2.65 21.12 -11.58
C HIS A 24 -3.96 20.46 -11.11
N PRO A 25 -4.71 21.08 -10.18
CA PRO A 25 -5.95 20.49 -9.70
C PRO A 25 -7.00 20.47 -10.83
N PRO A 26 -7.73 19.36 -11.01
CA PRO A 26 -8.71 19.21 -12.08
C PRO A 26 -9.80 20.27 -11.97
N GLN A 27 -10.24 20.80 -13.11
CA GLN A 27 -11.30 21.80 -13.17
C GLN A 27 -12.56 21.25 -13.82
N ALA A 28 -13.71 21.57 -13.22
CA ALA A 28 -15.00 21.25 -13.81
C ALA A 28 -15.29 22.20 -14.97
N ARG A 29 -15.80 21.67 -16.08
CA ARG A 29 -16.17 22.40 -17.29
C ARG A 29 -17.63 22.83 -17.28
N SER A 30 -18.46 22.22 -16.44
CA SER A 30 -19.85 22.64 -16.24
C SER A 30 -20.29 22.51 -14.79
N ARG A 31 -21.42 23.16 -14.47
CA ARG A 31 -22.06 23.03 -13.16
C ARG A 31 -22.60 21.62 -12.94
N GLU A 32 -23.11 20.96 -13.98
CA GLU A 32 -23.56 19.57 -13.84
C GLU A 32 -22.40 18.63 -13.53
N GLU A 33 -21.26 18.81 -14.19
CA GLU A 33 -20.04 18.03 -13.91
C GLU A 33 -19.59 18.24 -12.46
N LEU A 34 -19.53 19.49 -12.01
CA LEU A 34 -19.16 19.82 -10.63
C LEU A 34 -20.10 19.15 -9.62
N ASN A 35 -21.41 19.23 -9.83
CA ASN A 35 -22.38 18.57 -8.95
C ASN A 35 -22.17 17.05 -8.90
N ALA A 36 -21.92 16.42 -10.05
CA ALA A 36 -21.70 14.99 -10.13
C ALA A 36 -20.39 14.56 -9.41
N VAL A 37 -19.32 15.36 -9.51
CA VAL A 37 -18.10 15.15 -8.72
C VAL A 37 -18.40 15.28 -7.23
N LEU A 38 -19.13 16.33 -6.83
CA LEU A 38 -19.49 16.57 -5.42
C LEU A 38 -20.28 15.40 -4.81
N ASP A 39 -21.24 14.84 -5.54
CA ASP A 39 -22.01 13.67 -5.11
C ASP A 39 -21.12 12.43 -4.85
N ILE A 40 -20.06 12.27 -5.66
CA ILE A 40 -19.09 11.17 -5.52
C ILE A 40 -18.21 11.40 -4.30
N VAL A 41 -17.56 12.57 -4.18
CA VAL A 41 -16.57 12.84 -3.11
C VAL A 41 -17.20 12.92 -1.72
N GLN A 42 -18.50 13.20 -1.62
CA GLN A 42 -19.24 13.19 -0.36
C GLN A 42 -19.71 11.79 0.06
N THR A 43 -19.59 10.79 -0.82
CA THR A 43 -20.02 9.42 -0.56
C THR A 43 -18.86 8.59 -0.01
N THR A 44 -19.12 7.80 1.03
CA THR A 44 -18.16 6.83 1.59
C THR A 44 -18.52 5.37 1.32
N ASP A 45 -19.73 5.10 0.81
CA ASP A 45 -20.14 3.75 0.42
C ASP A 45 -19.41 3.28 -0.85
N ALA A 46 -18.61 2.22 -0.72
CA ALA A 46 -17.76 1.74 -1.80
C ALA A 46 -18.53 1.30 -3.06
N ARG A 47 -19.72 0.69 -2.91
CA ARG A 47 -20.51 0.25 -4.08
C ARG A 47 -21.12 1.45 -4.78
N LYS A 48 -21.58 2.44 -4.03
CA LYS A 48 -22.12 3.69 -4.54
C LYS A 48 -21.05 4.52 -5.24
N ILE A 49 -19.83 4.60 -4.70
CA ILE A 49 -18.68 5.24 -5.37
C ILE A 49 -18.47 4.62 -6.75
N VAL A 50 -18.33 3.29 -6.83
CA VAL A 50 -18.14 2.59 -8.12
C VAL A 50 -19.29 2.86 -9.10
N SER A 51 -20.53 2.83 -8.61
CA SER A 51 -21.71 3.10 -9.45
C SER A 51 -21.72 4.53 -9.98
N LEU A 52 -21.45 5.51 -9.13
CA LEU A 52 -21.43 6.93 -9.50
C LEU A 52 -20.25 7.27 -10.42
N CYS A 53 -19.04 6.77 -10.14
CA CYS A 53 -17.89 6.92 -11.03
C CYS A 53 -18.16 6.33 -12.41
N THR A 54 -18.83 5.18 -12.48
CA THR A 54 -19.24 4.56 -13.76
C THR A 54 -20.24 5.43 -14.53
N ALA A 55 -21.23 6.01 -13.84
CA ALA A 55 -22.18 6.93 -14.46
C ALA A 55 -21.49 8.23 -14.93
N PHE A 56 -20.64 8.80 -14.09
CA PHE A 56 -19.88 10.01 -14.38
C PHE A 56 -19.05 9.86 -15.65
N ARG A 57 -18.29 8.76 -15.79
CA ARG A 57 -17.49 8.51 -17.00
C ARG A 57 -18.29 8.43 -18.29
N LYS A 58 -19.52 7.92 -18.24
CA LYS A 58 -20.40 7.87 -19.41
C LYS A 58 -20.88 9.27 -19.81
N GLN A 59 -21.12 10.13 -18.82
CA GLN A 59 -21.62 11.48 -19.02
C GLN A 59 -20.51 12.49 -19.36
N PHE A 60 -19.32 12.33 -18.77
CA PHE A 60 -18.18 13.24 -18.87
C PHE A 60 -16.88 12.48 -19.25
N PRO A 61 -16.80 11.85 -20.44
CA PRO A 61 -15.69 10.98 -20.83
C PRO A 61 -14.35 11.69 -21.04
N THR A 62 -14.34 13.02 -21.08
CA THR A 62 -13.13 13.85 -21.27
C THR A 62 -12.84 14.74 -20.06
N SER A 63 -13.47 14.44 -18.91
CA SER A 63 -13.30 15.16 -17.66
C SER A 63 -11.86 15.10 -17.15
N GLU A 64 -11.41 16.18 -16.52
CA GLU A 64 -10.10 16.22 -15.85
C GLU A 64 -10.12 15.44 -14.53
N PHE A 65 -11.30 15.15 -13.96
CA PHE A 65 -11.43 14.40 -12.71
C PHE A 65 -11.24 12.88 -12.87
N LEU A 66 -11.14 12.37 -14.10
CA LEU A 66 -11.11 10.92 -14.34
C LEU A 66 -10.00 10.20 -13.55
N GLY A 67 -8.81 10.79 -13.47
CA GLY A 67 -7.69 10.22 -12.70
C GLY A 67 -8.04 10.07 -11.21
N GLN A 68 -8.56 11.14 -10.61
CA GLN A 68 -9.02 11.14 -9.21
C GLN A 68 -10.15 10.12 -8.98
N LEU A 69 -11.12 10.03 -9.89
CA LEU A 69 -12.24 9.10 -9.75
C LEU A 69 -11.82 7.64 -9.88
N TYR A 70 -10.85 7.32 -10.75
CA TYR A 70 -10.26 5.99 -10.80
C TYR A 70 -9.47 5.66 -9.52
N ARG A 71 -8.78 6.64 -8.92
CA ARG A 71 -8.17 6.45 -7.60
C ARG A 71 -9.20 6.21 -6.50
N MET A 72 -10.34 6.90 -6.53
CA MET A 72 -11.44 6.61 -5.60
C MET A 72 -12.01 5.20 -5.80
N GLU A 73 -12.17 4.76 -7.04
CA GLU A 73 -12.60 3.39 -7.35
C GLU A 73 -11.58 2.35 -6.91
N MET A 74 -10.27 2.61 -7.04
CA MET A 74 -9.22 1.75 -6.52
C MET A 74 -9.45 1.49 -5.02
N HIS A 75 -9.63 2.54 -4.21
CA HIS A 75 -9.91 2.38 -2.78
C HIS A 75 -11.27 1.71 -2.50
N ALA A 76 -12.29 2.02 -3.28
CA ALA A 76 -13.60 1.37 -3.17
C ALA A 76 -13.51 -0.13 -3.43
N TYR A 77 -12.82 -0.56 -4.49
CA TYR A 77 -12.56 -1.97 -4.77
C TYR A 77 -11.68 -2.63 -3.71
N GLY A 78 -10.72 -1.90 -3.14
CA GLY A 78 -9.97 -2.35 -1.97
C GLY A 78 -10.86 -2.67 -0.77
N THR A 79 -11.84 -1.80 -0.49
CA THR A 79 -12.85 -2.00 0.57
C THR A 79 -13.78 -3.18 0.26
N LEU A 80 -14.10 -3.38 -1.02
CA LEU A 80 -14.89 -4.52 -1.49
C LEU A 80 -14.08 -5.82 -1.59
N ASN A 81 -12.78 -5.78 -1.29
CA ASN A 81 -11.85 -6.90 -1.40
C ASN A 81 -11.80 -7.50 -2.82
N ASP A 82 -12.00 -6.67 -3.85
CA ASP A 82 -11.87 -7.02 -5.27
C ASP A 82 -10.49 -6.56 -5.77
N ALA A 83 -9.46 -7.38 -5.51
CA ALA A 83 -8.08 -7.04 -5.83
C ALA A 83 -7.83 -6.83 -7.33
N HIS A 84 -8.55 -7.55 -8.20
CA HIS A 84 -8.41 -7.42 -9.65
C HIS A 84 -8.86 -6.02 -10.10
N LYS A 85 -10.08 -5.62 -9.73
CA LYS A 85 -10.60 -4.30 -10.11
C LYS A 85 -9.89 -3.16 -9.40
N MET A 86 -9.38 -3.38 -8.19
CA MET A 86 -8.53 -2.41 -7.52
C MET A 86 -7.25 -2.14 -8.32
N ILE A 87 -6.57 -3.19 -8.79
CA ILE A 87 -5.36 -3.04 -9.61
C ILE A 87 -5.69 -2.35 -10.94
N GLU A 88 -6.77 -2.76 -11.60
CA GLU A 88 -7.22 -2.16 -12.85
C GLU A 88 -7.53 -0.65 -12.69
N ALA A 89 -8.28 -0.28 -11.66
CA ALA A 89 -8.63 1.11 -11.39
C ALA A 89 -7.38 1.94 -11.03
N GLY A 90 -6.47 1.40 -10.22
CA GLY A 90 -5.20 2.07 -9.91
C GLY A 90 -4.32 2.28 -11.14
N GLN A 91 -4.27 1.31 -12.07
CA GLN A 91 -3.53 1.46 -13.33
C GLN A 91 -4.14 2.56 -14.20
N LYS A 92 -5.46 2.62 -14.33
CA LYS A 92 -6.16 3.70 -15.04
C LYS A 92 -5.94 5.07 -14.40
N ALA A 93 -5.85 5.12 -13.06
CA ALA A 93 -5.47 6.35 -12.37
C ALA A 93 -4.06 6.81 -12.76
N LEU A 94 -3.10 5.88 -12.86
CA LEU A 94 -1.72 6.19 -13.28
C LEU A 94 -1.58 6.53 -14.77
N GLU A 95 -2.43 5.98 -15.63
CA GLU A 95 -2.49 6.36 -17.05
C GLU A 95 -2.88 7.84 -17.21
N LEU A 96 -3.74 8.36 -16.34
CA LEU A 96 -4.22 9.75 -16.36
C LEU A 96 -3.37 10.69 -15.49
N ASN A 97 -2.77 10.17 -14.42
CA ASN A 97 -1.85 10.87 -13.55
C ASN A 97 -0.70 9.94 -13.12
N SER A 98 0.38 9.92 -13.90
CA SER A 98 1.52 9.04 -13.67
C SER A 98 2.25 9.27 -12.35
N HIS A 99 2.05 10.43 -11.71
CA HIS A 99 2.72 10.84 -10.48
C HIS A 99 1.83 10.70 -9.24
N ASP A 100 0.69 10.01 -9.34
CA ASP A 100 -0.20 9.79 -8.21
C ASP A 100 0.44 8.84 -7.18
N VAL A 101 1.01 9.44 -6.13
CA VAL A 101 1.74 8.72 -5.07
C VAL A 101 0.86 7.68 -4.37
N ASP A 102 -0.43 7.97 -4.19
CA ASP A 102 -1.37 7.07 -3.51
C ASP A 102 -1.65 5.82 -4.36
N ALA A 103 -1.88 6.00 -5.67
CA ALA A 103 -2.00 4.89 -6.61
C ALA A 103 -0.71 4.07 -6.72
N LEU A 104 0.45 4.73 -6.84
CA LEU A 104 1.76 4.07 -6.90
C LEU A 104 2.00 3.18 -5.66
N LEU A 105 1.80 3.73 -4.45
CA LEU A 105 1.99 3.00 -3.20
C LEU A 105 1.00 1.84 -3.04
N THR A 106 -0.28 2.06 -3.40
CA THR A 106 -1.32 1.04 -3.27
C THR A 106 -1.05 -0.14 -4.20
N LEU A 107 -0.69 0.12 -5.46
CA LEU A 107 -0.34 -0.92 -6.43
C LEU A 107 0.94 -1.67 -6.04
N ALA A 108 1.98 -0.94 -5.62
CA ALA A 108 3.24 -1.53 -5.16
C ALA A 108 3.04 -2.54 -4.01
N ASN A 109 2.13 -2.25 -3.08
CA ASN A 109 1.84 -3.12 -1.94
C ASN A 109 0.86 -4.26 -2.26
N THR A 110 0.03 -4.11 -3.29
CA THR A 110 -1.02 -5.07 -3.63
C THR A 110 -0.53 -6.12 -4.63
N ILE A 111 0.06 -5.69 -5.74
CA ILE A 111 0.43 -6.56 -6.87
C ILE A 111 1.25 -7.78 -6.42
N PRO A 112 2.24 -7.67 -5.51
CA PRO A 112 3.04 -8.82 -5.08
C PRO A 112 2.24 -9.93 -4.38
N ASN A 113 1.02 -9.65 -3.89
CA ASN A 113 0.16 -10.68 -3.30
C ASN A 113 -0.29 -11.73 -4.31
N GLY A 114 -0.45 -11.35 -5.59
CA GLY A 114 -0.82 -12.26 -6.69
C GLY A 114 0.35 -13.06 -7.25
N ALA A 115 1.60 -12.71 -6.91
CA ALA A 115 2.78 -13.46 -7.31
C ALA A 115 2.96 -14.69 -6.40
N HIS A 116 2.81 -15.89 -6.96
CA HIS A 116 2.80 -17.16 -6.21
C HIS A 116 3.92 -18.13 -6.61
N ASN A 117 4.70 -17.83 -7.65
CA ASN A 117 5.75 -18.69 -8.18
C ASN A 117 6.81 -17.88 -8.96
N LEU A 118 7.79 -18.57 -9.56
CA LEU A 118 8.81 -17.96 -10.42
C LEU A 118 8.40 -17.96 -11.92
N SER A 119 7.09 -17.89 -12.21
CA SER A 119 6.64 -17.76 -13.61
C SER A 119 7.07 -16.41 -14.21
N ALA A 120 7.11 -16.33 -15.53
CA ALA A 120 7.36 -15.07 -16.23
C ALA A 120 6.30 -14.00 -15.87
N GLU A 121 5.04 -14.41 -15.72
CA GLU A 121 3.94 -13.53 -15.26
C GLU A 121 4.19 -13.00 -13.85
N SER A 122 4.51 -13.87 -12.88
CA SER A 122 4.83 -13.46 -11.52
C SER A 122 6.03 -12.51 -11.49
N THR A 123 7.05 -12.78 -12.31
CA THR A 123 8.22 -11.90 -12.45
C THR A 123 7.83 -10.53 -12.97
N ALA A 124 7.04 -10.46 -14.06
CA ALA A 124 6.57 -9.20 -14.63
C ALA A 124 5.69 -8.39 -13.65
N LEU A 125 4.86 -9.07 -12.86
CA LEU A 125 4.07 -8.42 -11.80
C LEU A 125 4.99 -7.78 -10.74
N LEU A 126 6.01 -8.52 -10.29
CA LEU A 126 6.96 -8.03 -9.29
C LEU A 126 7.82 -6.87 -9.83
N ASP A 127 8.23 -6.92 -11.10
CA ASP A 127 8.97 -5.84 -11.77
C ASP A 127 8.14 -4.56 -11.85
N ARG A 128 6.86 -4.67 -12.24
CA ARG A 128 5.94 -3.52 -12.26
C ARG A 128 5.72 -2.94 -10.87
N ALA A 129 5.49 -3.79 -9.86
CA ALA A 129 5.29 -3.34 -8.48
C ALA A 129 6.53 -2.63 -7.91
N GLU A 130 7.73 -3.11 -8.25
CA GLU A 130 8.99 -2.47 -7.87
C GLU A 130 9.17 -1.12 -8.53
N GLY A 131 8.84 -1.01 -9.82
CA GLY A 131 8.81 0.26 -10.54
C GLY A 131 7.94 1.29 -9.83
N TYR A 132 6.71 0.92 -9.46
CA TYR A 132 5.79 1.79 -8.72
C TYR A 132 6.33 2.21 -7.35
N ALA A 133 6.93 1.27 -6.59
CA ALA A 133 7.50 1.59 -5.29
C ALA A 133 8.67 2.60 -5.38
N ARG A 134 9.54 2.44 -6.39
CA ARG A 134 10.68 3.35 -6.62
C ARG A 134 10.20 4.72 -7.10
N GLN A 135 9.27 4.75 -8.04
CA GLN A 135 8.68 6.00 -8.50
C GLN A 135 7.96 6.75 -7.36
N ALA A 136 7.24 6.03 -6.49
CA ALA A 136 6.64 6.65 -5.32
C ALA A 136 7.68 7.34 -4.43
N LEU A 137 8.84 6.70 -4.17
CA LEU A 137 9.92 7.32 -3.39
C LEU A 137 10.45 8.61 -4.03
N GLU A 138 10.67 8.60 -5.35
CA GLU A 138 11.12 9.77 -6.11
C GLU A 138 10.10 10.92 -6.01
N GLU A 139 8.81 10.63 -6.18
CA GLU A 139 7.75 11.63 -6.04
C GLU A 139 7.68 12.17 -4.61
N ILE A 140 7.74 11.30 -3.59
CA ILE A 140 7.72 11.70 -2.17
C ILE A 140 8.90 12.61 -1.81
N ASP A 141 10.08 12.38 -2.40
CA ASP A 141 11.26 13.22 -2.21
C ASP A 141 11.11 14.58 -2.90
N GLY A 142 10.36 14.64 -4.01
CA GLY A 142 9.99 15.89 -4.69
C GLY A 142 8.86 16.68 -4.03
N LEU A 143 8.10 16.07 -3.11
CA LEU A 143 6.97 16.72 -2.46
C LEU A 143 7.39 17.89 -1.58
N LYS A 144 6.66 19.00 -1.68
CA LYS A 144 6.83 20.18 -0.84
C LYS A 144 5.66 20.31 0.13
N ALA A 145 5.97 20.68 1.37
CA ALA A 145 4.93 20.95 2.36
C ALA A 145 3.98 22.04 1.83
N THR A 146 2.69 21.74 1.82
CA THR A 146 1.66 22.70 1.43
C THR A 146 1.47 23.75 2.51
N ARG A 147 1.18 24.99 2.12
CA ARG A 147 0.88 26.07 3.07
C ARG A 147 -0.35 25.65 3.91
N GLY A 148 -0.20 25.63 5.23
CA GLY A 148 -1.27 25.26 6.17
C GLY A 148 -1.13 23.89 6.83
N VAL A 149 -0.23 23.01 6.33
CA VAL A 149 0.09 21.75 7.01
C VAL A 149 1.25 21.97 7.99
N PRO A 150 1.07 21.74 9.31
CA PRO A 150 2.16 21.78 10.27
C PRO A 150 3.33 20.89 9.86
N LEU A 151 4.57 21.37 10.03
CA LEU A 151 5.78 20.66 9.59
C LEU A 151 5.93 19.27 10.24
N ASP A 152 5.49 19.10 11.49
CA ASP A 152 5.52 17.80 12.16
C ASP A 152 4.58 16.79 11.49
N LYS A 153 3.35 17.21 11.16
CA LYS A 153 2.37 16.41 10.42
C LYS A 153 2.88 16.08 9.03
N TRP A 154 3.47 17.04 8.33
CA TRP A 154 4.09 16.84 7.01
C TRP A 154 5.22 15.80 7.07
N ARG A 155 6.13 15.94 8.02
CA ARG A 155 7.24 15.00 8.22
C ARG A 155 6.73 13.60 8.54
N LYS A 156 5.74 13.47 9.41
CA LYS A 156 5.12 12.17 9.74
C LYS A 156 4.44 11.54 8.52
N LEU A 157 3.70 12.32 7.74
CA LEU A 157 3.02 11.85 6.53
C LEU A 157 4.03 11.31 5.50
N THR A 158 5.01 12.12 5.13
CA THR A 158 6.02 11.71 4.14
C THR A 158 6.91 10.56 4.65
N ALA A 159 7.16 10.48 5.96
CA ALA A 159 7.85 9.35 6.55
C ALA A 159 7.03 8.05 6.48
N ARG A 160 5.71 8.10 6.72
CA ARG A 160 4.81 6.95 6.54
C ARG A 160 4.74 6.49 5.09
N MET A 161 4.71 7.42 4.13
CA MET A 161 4.75 7.08 2.71
C MET A 161 6.07 6.39 2.31
N ARG A 162 7.22 6.94 2.74
CA ARG A 162 8.53 6.29 2.51
C ARG A 162 8.59 4.91 3.14
N SER A 163 8.09 4.78 4.37
CA SER A 163 7.97 3.48 5.05
C SER A 163 7.14 2.48 4.23
N SER A 164 6.00 2.89 3.68
CA SER A 164 5.14 2.03 2.85
C SER A 164 5.80 1.60 1.53
N ALA A 165 6.54 2.50 0.87
CA ALA A 165 7.29 2.14 -0.33
C ALA A 165 8.42 1.14 -0.03
N GLN A 166 9.18 1.36 1.05
CA GLN A 166 10.23 0.44 1.48
C GLN A 166 9.67 -0.92 1.92
N GLU A 167 8.48 -0.94 2.53
CA GLU A 167 7.78 -2.18 2.85
C GLU A 167 7.44 -2.98 1.58
N ALA A 168 6.94 -2.30 0.53
CA ALA A 168 6.66 -2.94 -0.75
C ALA A 168 7.93 -3.53 -1.37
N LEU A 169 9.04 -2.78 -1.40
CA LEU A 169 10.33 -3.25 -1.91
C LEU A 169 10.82 -4.49 -1.14
N GLY A 170 10.72 -4.47 0.19
CA GLY A 170 11.08 -5.60 1.04
C GLY A 170 10.22 -6.83 0.78
N PHE A 171 8.92 -6.66 0.56
CA PHE A 171 8.02 -7.76 0.23
C PHE A 171 8.28 -8.32 -1.18
N ILE A 172 8.56 -7.47 -2.15
CA ILE A 172 8.94 -7.88 -3.51
C ILE A 172 10.26 -8.67 -3.49
N ALA A 173 11.26 -8.19 -2.76
CA ALA A 173 12.53 -8.91 -2.58
C ALA A 173 12.31 -10.29 -1.95
N PHE A 174 11.45 -10.39 -0.92
CA PHE A 174 11.07 -11.66 -0.32
C PHE A 174 10.45 -12.63 -1.34
N LYS A 175 9.51 -12.13 -2.16
CA LYS A 175 8.84 -12.91 -3.22
C LYS A 175 9.81 -13.44 -4.28
N ARG A 176 10.91 -12.74 -4.51
CA ARG A 176 11.99 -13.17 -5.41
C ARG A 176 13.05 -14.04 -4.74
N GLY A 177 12.86 -14.43 -3.48
CA GLY A 177 13.82 -15.24 -2.72
C GLY A 177 15.08 -14.47 -2.28
N ARG A 178 15.11 -13.14 -2.44
CA ARG A 178 16.22 -12.30 -1.99
C ARG A 178 15.98 -11.87 -0.55
N TYR A 179 16.20 -12.80 0.37
CA TYR A 179 15.84 -12.61 1.78
C TYR A 179 16.71 -11.56 2.49
N ALA A 180 18.01 -11.49 2.19
CA ALA A 180 18.89 -10.45 2.72
C ALA A 180 18.44 -9.04 2.29
N ASP A 181 18.09 -8.86 1.01
CA ASP A 181 17.54 -7.60 0.49
C ASP A 181 16.20 -7.27 1.16
N SER A 182 15.33 -8.27 1.32
CA SER A 182 14.04 -8.12 2.00
C SER A 182 14.21 -7.59 3.42
N VAL A 183 15.13 -8.18 4.18
CA VAL A 183 15.50 -7.73 5.53
C VAL A 183 15.97 -6.27 5.49
N ALA A 184 16.89 -5.93 4.57
CA ALA A 184 17.45 -4.59 4.48
C ALA A 184 16.35 -3.54 4.23
N GLU A 185 15.43 -3.78 3.28
CA GLU A 185 14.36 -2.84 2.95
C GLU A 185 13.30 -2.73 4.05
N LEU A 186 12.92 -3.84 4.69
CA LEU A 186 11.98 -3.82 5.83
C LEU A 186 12.57 -3.09 7.05
N GLU A 187 13.87 -3.24 7.30
CA GLU A 187 14.57 -2.43 8.30
C GLU A 187 14.56 -0.93 7.93
N LYS A 188 14.72 -0.55 6.64
CA LYS A 188 14.57 0.86 6.22
C LYS A 188 13.16 1.36 6.47
N SER A 189 12.15 0.55 6.17
CA SER A 189 10.73 0.89 6.39
C SER A 189 10.46 1.25 7.85
N ILE A 190 10.93 0.43 8.80
CA ILE A 190 10.76 0.68 10.24
C ILE A 190 11.53 1.91 10.71
N ARG A 191 12.70 2.21 10.12
CA ARG A 191 13.44 3.45 10.45
C ARG A 191 12.69 4.70 10.01
N PHE A 192 12.03 4.68 8.86
CA PHE A 192 11.20 5.81 8.42
C PHE A 192 9.98 5.99 9.32
N ASN A 193 9.32 4.90 9.73
CA ASN A 193 8.15 4.98 10.58
C ASN A 193 8.31 4.09 11.82
N PRO A 194 8.77 4.64 12.96
CA PRO A 194 8.86 3.91 14.21
C PRO A 194 7.50 3.40 14.73
N GLU A 195 6.39 3.96 14.24
CA GLU A 195 5.01 3.51 14.50
C GLU A 195 4.54 2.45 13.47
N ALA A 196 5.47 1.72 12.85
CA ALA A 196 5.14 0.67 11.89
C ALA A 196 4.20 -0.38 12.48
N SER A 197 3.28 -0.87 11.66
CA SER A 197 2.28 -1.85 12.09
C SER A 197 2.93 -3.21 12.43
N GLY A 198 2.26 -4.02 13.26
CA GLY A 198 2.70 -5.39 13.53
C GLY A 198 2.87 -6.24 12.26
N ALA A 199 2.19 -5.92 11.16
CA ALA A 199 2.36 -6.64 9.89
C ALA A 199 3.76 -6.44 9.27
N VAL A 200 4.38 -5.26 9.43
CA VAL A 200 5.75 -5.00 8.96
C VAL A 200 6.74 -5.82 9.76
N PHE A 201 6.58 -5.85 11.09
CA PHE A 201 7.38 -6.68 11.98
C PHE A 201 7.21 -8.18 11.69
N PHE A 202 6.00 -8.64 11.35
CA PHE A 202 5.76 -10.01 10.91
C PHE A 202 6.55 -10.33 9.65
N ARG A 203 6.44 -9.48 8.61
CA ARG A 203 7.18 -9.64 7.34
C ARG A 203 8.69 -9.68 7.59
N LEU A 204 9.20 -8.80 8.45
CA LEU A 204 10.62 -8.77 8.82
C LEU A 204 11.04 -10.04 9.56
N GLY A 205 10.24 -10.49 10.52
CA GLY A 205 10.49 -11.73 11.27
C GLY A 205 10.56 -12.94 10.35
N VAL A 206 9.61 -13.06 9.42
CA VAL A 206 9.62 -14.11 8.39
C VAL A 206 10.83 -13.96 7.48
N ALA A 207 11.17 -12.76 7.01
CA ALA A 207 12.36 -12.52 6.18
C ALA A 207 13.64 -12.96 6.89
N TYR A 208 13.80 -12.64 8.18
CA TYR A 208 14.94 -13.12 8.98
C TYR A 208 14.99 -14.64 9.12
N LEU A 209 13.85 -15.34 9.22
CA LEU A 209 13.84 -16.81 9.24
C LEU A 209 14.43 -17.39 7.97
N TYR A 210 13.97 -16.89 6.82
CA TYR A 210 14.45 -17.34 5.51
C TYR A 210 15.90 -16.92 5.23
N ASP A 211 16.34 -15.80 5.81
CA ASP A 211 17.73 -15.33 5.78
C ASP A 211 18.65 -16.05 6.81
N GLY A 212 18.14 -17.05 7.53
CA GLY A 212 18.93 -17.84 8.49
C GLY A 212 19.30 -17.11 9.79
N LYS A 213 18.53 -16.10 10.18
CA LYS A 213 18.76 -15.24 11.36
C LYS A 213 17.68 -15.44 12.44
N PRO A 214 17.53 -16.64 13.05
CA PRO A 214 16.40 -16.97 13.91
C PRO A 214 16.32 -16.13 15.20
N LEU A 215 17.46 -15.67 15.75
CA LEU A 215 17.48 -14.78 16.90
C LEU A 215 16.84 -13.41 16.60
N LYS A 216 17.18 -12.82 15.44
CA LYS A 216 16.56 -11.55 15.00
C LYS A 216 15.10 -11.76 14.63
N ALA A 217 14.78 -12.90 14.01
CA ALA A 217 13.41 -13.28 13.69
C ALA A 217 12.52 -13.32 14.95
N GLN A 218 13.00 -13.94 16.03
CA GLN A 218 12.28 -14.02 17.30
C GLN A 218 11.89 -12.62 17.80
N VAL A 219 12.85 -11.69 17.88
CA VAL A 219 12.59 -10.31 18.34
C VAL A 219 11.55 -9.61 17.46
N ALA A 220 11.66 -9.73 16.14
CA ALA A 220 10.70 -9.13 15.22
C ALA A 220 9.29 -9.76 15.34
N LEU A 221 9.20 -11.09 15.50
CA LEU A 221 7.93 -11.80 15.66
C LEU A 221 7.26 -11.50 17.02
N GLU A 222 8.03 -11.34 18.10
CA GLU A 222 7.53 -10.87 19.40
C GLU A 222 6.94 -9.46 19.28
N ARG A 223 7.63 -8.56 18.56
CA ARG A 223 7.09 -7.23 18.32
C ARG A 223 5.82 -7.27 17.48
N SER A 224 5.78 -8.14 16.48
CA SER A 224 4.57 -8.40 15.68
C SER A 224 3.41 -8.93 16.51
N SER A 225 3.64 -9.84 17.46
CA SER A 225 2.57 -10.41 18.30
C SER A 225 2.00 -9.41 19.30
N GLN A 226 2.77 -8.38 19.67
CA GLN A 226 2.31 -7.28 20.52
C GLN A 226 1.51 -6.23 19.74
N LEU A 227 1.94 -5.90 18.52
CA LEU A 227 1.41 -4.75 17.76
C LEU A 227 0.41 -5.11 16.65
N GLY A 228 0.34 -6.38 16.24
CA GLY A 228 -0.48 -6.81 15.12
C GLY A 228 -1.98 -6.83 15.43
N PRO A 229 -2.85 -6.75 14.41
CA PRO A 229 -4.24 -7.19 14.55
C PRO A 229 -4.28 -8.71 14.79
N GLU A 230 -5.40 -9.21 15.33
CA GLU A 230 -5.52 -10.60 15.84
C GLU A 230 -4.90 -11.65 14.92
N LEU A 231 -5.29 -11.67 13.64
CA LEU A 231 -4.76 -12.62 12.67
C LEU A 231 -3.22 -12.59 12.54
N ILE A 232 -2.61 -11.40 12.61
CA ILE A 232 -1.16 -11.23 12.52
C ILE A 232 -0.50 -11.67 13.84
N ARG A 233 -1.15 -11.42 14.99
CA ARG A 233 -0.65 -11.90 16.28
C ARG A 233 -0.61 -13.41 16.34
N THR A 234 -1.69 -14.07 15.93
CA THR A 234 -1.77 -15.54 15.88
C THR A 234 -0.66 -16.11 14.99
N LYS A 235 -0.50 -15.57 13.77
CA LYS A 235 0.57 -16.01 12.86
C LYS A 235 1.97 -15.80 13.43
N ALA A 236 2.21 -14.69 14.12
CA ALA A 236 3.49 -14.42 14.75
C ALA A 236 3.77 -15.41 15.89
N GLN A 237 2.78 -15.69 16.74
CA GLN A 237 2.85 -16.67 17.82
C GLN A 237 3.11 -18.09 17.29
N GLU A 238 2.48 -18.49 16.19
CA GLU A 238 2.75 -19.78 15.54
C GLU A 238 4.20 -19.94 15.10
N GLN A 239 4.81 -18.88 14.55
CA GLN A 239 6.22 -18.90 14.15
C GLN A 239 7.15 -18.94 15.36
N LEU A 240 6.83 -18.21 16.43
CA LEU A 240 7.58 -18.25 17.69
C LEU A 240 7.57 -19.65 18.31
N ALA A 241 6.39 -20.29 18.39
CA ALA A 241 6.28 -21.66 18.91
C ALA A 241 7.07 -22.68 18.08
N LYS A 242 7.16 -22.50 16.75
CA LYS A 242 8.01 -23.35 15.89
C LYS A 242 9.50 -23.16 16.21
N LEU A 243 9.94 -21.92 16.38
CA LEU A 243 11.33 -21.60 16.77
C LEU A 243 11.71 -22.23 18.12
N GLU A 244 10.81 -22.16 19.10
CA GLU A 244 11.04 -22.75 20.44
C GLU A 244 11.20 -24.28 20.38
N LYS A 245 10.32 -24.95 19.61
CA LYS A 245 10.40 -26.40 19.40
C LYS A 245 11.70 -26.82 18.71
N GLN A 246 12.18 -26.05 17.74
CA GLN A 246 13.46 -26.32 17.06
C GLN A 246 14.67 -26.17 17.99
N ARG A 247 14.58 -25.31 19.01
CA ARG A 247 15.64 -25.12 20.03
C ARG A 247 15.63 -26.19 21.12
N SER A 248 14.46 -26.78 21.38
CA SER A 248 14.28 -27.83 22.37
C SER A 248 13.89 -29.14 21.69
N PRO A 249 14.78 -29.75 20.86
CA PRO A 249 14.47 -31.04 20.27
C PRO A 249 14.21 -32.03 21.41
N SER A 250 13.03 -32.65 21.38
CA SER A 250 12.57 -33.63 22.37
C SER A 250 13.69 -34.61 22.67
N LYS A 251 14.07 -34.72 23.96
CA LYS A 251 14.96 -35.77 24.45
C LYS A 251 14.32 -37.14 24.31
#